data_AF-A0A7V9U2W6-F1
#
_entry.id   AF-A0A7V9U2W6-F1
#
_cell.length_a   1.000
_cell.length_b   1.000
_cell.length_c   1.000
_cell.angle_alpha   90.00
_cell.angle_beta   90.00
_cell.angle_gamma   90.00
#
_symmetry.space_group_name_H-M   'P 1'
#
loop_
_entity.id
_entity.type
_entity.pdbx_description
1 polymer ?
#
loop_
_entity_poly.entity_id
_entity_poly.type
_entity_poly.pdbx_seq_one_letter_code
_entity_poly.pdbx_strand_id
1 'polypeptide(L)'
;MDYLQRMFAHMRWADRHVLDSLIAAAGEPPATALVLFSHIVAAEHVWLSRIQGVAQQVSVWPTLSLHDCARIAQENAEGFESLLREGGPDALSRSATYRNSAGAEFTTPVDDILIHVSLHGCYHRGQIAALLRGSGMVPTPTDYIGFVRGVPAASRGDGANGSGTERPSSPGADV
;
A
#
# COMPACT_ATOMS: atom_id res chain seq x y z
N MET A 1 -15.51 14.74 -0.31
CA MET A 1 -14.20 14.05 -0.40
C MET A 1 -13.80 14.00 -1.85
N ASP A 2 -12.75 14.75 -2.18
CA ASP A 2 -12.09 14.70 -3.50
C ASP A 2 -11.52 13.28 -3.77
N TYR A 3 -11.31 12.91 -5.03
CA TYR A 3 -10.78 11.59 -5.40
C TYR A 3 -9.40 11.34 -4.78
N LEU A 4 -8.53 12.35 -4.75
CA LEU A 4 -7.21 12.26 -4.11
C LEU A 4 -7.33 12.04 -2.61
N GLN A 5 -8.24 12.75 -1.93
CA GLN A 5 -8.50 12.53 -0.50
C GLN A 5 -8.92 11.09 -0.19
N ARG A 6 -9.80 10.49 -1.01
CA ARG A 6 -10.17 9.07 -0.83
C ARG A 6 -9.00 8.12 -1.11
N MET A 7 -8.19 8.42 -2.12
CA MET A 7 -7.04 7.62 -2.50
C MET A 7 -5.97 7.59 -1.40
N PHE A 8 -5.71 8.73 -0.74
CA PHE A 8 -4.77 8.79 0.38
C PHE A 8 -5.34 8.25 1.69
N ALA A 9 -6.66 8.36 1.91
CA ALA A 9 -7.32 7.64 2.99
C ALA A 9 -7.21 6.11 2.81
N HIS A 10 -7.37 5.62 1.57
CA HIS A 10 -7.11 4.22 1.22
C HIS A 10 -5.64 3.85 1.40
N MET A 11 -4.71 4.70 0.97
CA MET A 11 -3.27 4.47 1.12
C MET A 11 -2.93 4.20 2.59
N ARG A 12 -3.27 5.14 3.49
CA ARG A 12 -3.10 5.00 4.95
C ARG A 12 -3.71 3.70 5.49
N TRP A 13 -4.95 3.40 5.09
CA TRP A 13 -5.65 2.19 5.50
C TRP A 13 -4.91 0.92 5.06
N ALA A 14 -4.46 0.87 3.81
CA ALA A 14 -3.79 -0.29 3.25
C ALA A 14 -2.35 -0.46 3.77
N ASP A 15 -1.63 0.62 4.07
CA ASP A 15 -0.30 0.53 4.71
C ASP A 15 -0.41 -0.01 6.13
N ARG A 16 -1.46 0.41 6.86
CA ARG A 16 -1.76 -0.14 8.18
C ARG A 16 -2.01 -1.65 8.13
N HIS A 17 -2.81 -2.13 7.17
CA HIS A 17 -3.09 -3.56 7.01
C HIS A 17 -1.86 -4.39 6.66
N VAL A 18 -0.97 -3.84 5.84
CA VAL A 18 0.30 -4.50 5.50
C VAL A 18 1.21 -4.54 6.72
N LEU A 19 1.34 -3.44 7.45
CA LEU A 19 2.10 -3.39 8.70
C LEU A 19 1.57 -4.41 9.72
N ASP A 20 0.25 -4.46 9.92
CA ASP A 20 -0.39 -5.40 10.84
C ASP A 20 -0.13 -6.86 10.41
N SER A 21 -0.16 -7.15 9.10
CA SER A 21 0.20 -8.48 8.56
C SER A 21 1.66 -8.84 8.84
N LEU A 22 2.58 -7.88 8.71
CA LEU A 22 4.01 -8.08 8.99
C LEU A 22 4.29 -8.26 10.49
N ILE A 23 3.56 -7.56 11.36
CA ILE A 23 3.65 -7.72 12.82
C ILE A 23 3.09 -9.09 13.23
N ALA A 24 1.96 -9.50 12.65
CA ALA A 24 1.31 -10.79 12.94
C ALA A 24 2.17 -12.00 12.54
N ALA A 25 3.14 -11.82 11.64
CA ALA A 25 4.12 -12.85 11.27
C ALA A 25 5.08 -13.25 12.42
N ALA A 26 4.97 -12.63 13.60
CA ALA A 26 5.49 -13.10 14.89
C ALA A 26 6.98 -13.50 14.96
N GLY A 27 7.84 -12.91 14.12
CA GLY A 27 9.31 -12.99 14.27
C GLY A 27 10.08 -13.14 12.97
N GLU A 28 9.47 -13.68 11.92
CA GLU A 28 10.14 -13.91 10.63
C GLU A 28 9.22 -13.58 9.43
N PRO A 29 8.73 -12.33 9.28
CA PRO A 29 8.22 -11.92 7.99
C PRO A 29 9.32 -12.13 6.94
N PRO A 30 9.00 -12.45 5.68
CA PRO A 30 10.01 -12.56 4.64
C PRO A 30 10.84 -11.28 4.66
N ALA A 31 12.17 -11.39 4.78
CA ALA A 31 13.03 -10.20 4.91
C ALA A 31 12.81 -9.23 3.73
N THR A 32 12.55 -9.78 2.55
CA THR A 32 12.17 -9.04 1.35
C THR A 32 10.85 -8.27 1.49
N ALA A 33 9.87 -8.79 2.23
CA ALA A 33 8.61 -8.10 2.50
C ALA A 33 8.82 -6.87 3.40
N LEU A 34 9.67 -6.99 4.44
CA LEU A 34 10.04 -5.85 5.28
C LEU A 34 10.85 -4.81 4.49
N VAL A 35 11.77 -5.23 3.63
CA VAL A 35 12.51 -4.32 2.75
C VAL A 35 11.57 -3.54 1.83
N LEU A 36 10.59 -4.23 1.23
CA LEU A 36 9.58 -3.57 0.38
C LEU A 36 8.69 -2.62 1.17
N PHE A 37 8.27 -2.97 2.39
CA PHE A 37 7.47 -2.08 3.20
C PHE A 37 8.27 -0.86 3.67
N SER A 38 9.54 -1.06 4.04
CA SER A 38 10.48 0.02 4.34
C SER A 38 10.64 0.98 3.15
N HIS A 39 10.69 0.43 1.93
CA HIS A 39 10.74 1.21 0.71
C HIS A 39 9.46 2.01 0.45
N ILE A 40 8.26 1.43 0.69
CA ILE A 40 6.98 2.13 0.54
C ILE A 40 6.95 3.40 1.41
N VAL A 41 7.14 3.22 2.73
CA VAL A 41 7.04 4.34 3.68
C VAL A 41 8.14 5.38 3.45
N ALA A 42 9.31 4.96 2.97
CA ALA A 42 10.38 5.88 2.63
C ALA A 42 10.11 6.64 1.34
N ALA A 43 9.60 5.98 0.30
CA ALA A 43 9.25 6.61 -0.97
C ALA A 43 8.15 7.68 -0.77
N GLU A 44 7.13 7.35 0.02
CA GLU A 44 6.11 8.32 0.46
C GLU A 44 6.73 9.53 1.16
N HIS A 45 7.61 9.30 2.13
CA HIS A 45 8.30 10.36 2.87
C HIS A 45 9.14 11.26 1.95
N VAL A 46 9.90 10.65 1.03
CA VAL A 46 10.70 11.36 0.02
C VAL A 46 9.81 12.24 -0.85
N TRP A 47 8.69 11.72 -1.34
CA TRP A 47 7.79 12.49 -2.20
C TRP A 47 7.08 13.60 -1.43
N LEU A 48 6.64 13.36 -0.21
CA LEU A 48 6.08 14.40 0.65
C LEU A 48 7.09 15.53 0.89
N SER A 49 8.35 15.18 1.18
CA SER A 49 9.45 16.14 1.36
C SER A 49 9.67 17.00 0.11
N ARG A 50 9.65 16.37 -1.08
CA ARG A 50 9.77 17.07 -2.37
C ARG A 50 8.61 18.03 -2.62
N ILE A 51 7.38 17.60 -2.34
CA ILE A 51 6.19 18.46 -2.46
C ILE A 51 6.32 19.67 -1.55
N GLN A 52 6.81 19.48 -0.32
CA GLN A 52 6.98 20.53 0.70
C GLN A 52 8.24 21.39 0.48
N GLY A 53 9.15 20.99 -0.40
CA GLY A 53 10.41 21.71 -0.63
C GLY A 53 11.40 21.61 0.54
N VAL A 54 11.30 20.54 1.35
CA VAL A 54 12.18 20.30 2.50
C VAL A 54 13.14 19.14 2.22
N ALA A 55 14.25 19.09 2.96
CA ALA A 55 15.19 17.98 2.86
C ALA A 55 14.54 16.68 3.38
N GLN A 56 14.61 15.62 2.58
CA GLN A 56 14.17 14.28 3.01
C GLN A 56 15.02 13.79 4.19
N GLN A 57 14.40 13.14 5.17
CA GLN A 57 15.09 12.61 6.36
C GLN A 57 15.42 11.12 6.24
N VAL A 58 14.91 10.46 5.21
CA VAL A 58 15.05 9.02 4.98
C VAL A 58 15.54 8.78 3.54
N SER A 59 16.42 7.80 3.35
CA SER A 59 16.82 7.34 2.02
C SER A 59 15.68 6.57 1.36
N VAL A 60 15.64 6.50 0.02
CA VAL A 60 14.58 5.78 -0.71
C VAL A 60 14.57 4.27 -0.41
N TRP A 61 15.74 3.69 -0.14
CA TRP A 61 15.91 2.29 0.26
C TRP A 61 16.58 2.22 1.63
N PRO A 62 15.82 2.44 2.71
CA PRO A 62 16.37 2.39 4.05
C PRO A 62 16.32 0.98 4.62
N THR A 63 17.13 0.75 5.64
CA THR A 63 16.98 -0.39 6.55
C THR A 63 16.19 0.10 7.76
N LEU A 64 14.92 -0.32 7.88
CA LEU A 64 14.02 0.11 8.96
C LEU A 64 13.55 -1.09 9.78
N SER A 65 13.32 -0.85 11.07
CA SER A 65 12.55 -1.77 11.91
C SER A 65 11.06 -1.64 11.63
N LEU A 66 10.25 -2.64 12.01
CA LEU A 66 8.78 -2.52 11.95
C LEU A 66 8.27 -1.33 12.76
N HIS A 67 8.91 -1.02 13.89
CA HIS A 67 8.59 0.14 14.71
C HIS A 67 8.85 1.46 13.96
N ASP A 68 9.99 1.58 13.28
CA ASP A 68 10.29 2.77 12.48
C ASP A 68 9.38 2.91 11.28
N CYS A 69 9.05 1.80 10.60
CA CYS A 69 8.06 1.79 9.53
C CYS A 69 6.70 2.27 10.03
N ALA A 70 6.25 1.83 11.20
CA ALA A 70 4.99 2.28 11.80
C ALA A 70 4.98 3.78 12.08
N ARG A 71 6.08 4.30 12.65
CA ARG A 71 6.24 5.73 12.93
C ARG A 71 6.22 6.56 11.64
N ILE A 72 7.04 6.20 10.65
CA ILE A 72 7.14 6.93 9.38
C ILE A 72 5.81 6.87 8.61
N ALA A 73 5.13 5.71 8.58
CA ALA A 73 3.82 5.59 7.93
C ALA A 73 2.80 6.54 8.56
N GLN A 74 2.81 6.69 9.88
CA GLN A 74 1.93 7.63 10.58
C GLN A 74 2.27 9.09 10.25
N GLU A 75 3.56 9.46 10.27
CA GLU A 75 4.03 10.80 9.88
C GLU A 75 3.65 11.15 8.43
N ASN A 76 3.84 10.21 7.50
CA ASN A 76 3.45 10.40 6.10
C ASN A 76 1.94 10.60 5.97
N ALA A 77 1.14 9.77 6.65
CA ALA A 77 -0.31 9.85 6.59
C ALA A 77 -0.82 11.22 7.07
N GLU A 78 -0.28 11.72 8.19
CA GLU A 78 -0.60 13.05 8.72
C GLU A 78 -0.16 14.17 7.78
N GLY A 79 1.04 14.06 7.20
CA GLY A 79 1.56 15.06 6.28
C GLY A 79 0.78 15.16 4.97
N PHE A 80 0.39 14.03 4.38
CA PHE A 80 -0.48 14.02 3.20
C PHE A 80 -1.90 14.47 3.54
N GLU A 81 -2.44 14.12 4.71
CA GLU A 81 -3.75 14.59 5.16
C GLU A 81 -3.77 16.12 5.32
N SER A 82 -2.74 16.70 5.95
CA SER A 82 -2.58 18.16 6.03
C SER A 82 -2.49 18.77 4.63
N LEU A 83 -1.64 18.25 3.74
CA LEU A 83 -1.51 18.75 2.37
C LEU A 83 -2.86 18.77 1.63
N LEU A 84 -3.64 17.68 1.72
CA LEU A 84 -4.89 17.49 0.98
C LEU A 84 -6.08 18.26 1.58
N ARG A 85 -6.00 18.63 2.86
CA ARG A 85 -7.08 19.34 3.58
C ARG A 85 -6.83 20.84 3.65
N GLU A 86 -5.60 21.24 3.94
CA GLU A 86 -5.22 22.63 4.21
C GLU A 86 -4.73 23.36 2.96
N GLY A 87 -4.24 22.62 1.95
CA GLY A 87 -3.73 23.21 0.72
C GLY A 87 -4.80 23.82 -0.20
N GLY A 88 -6.06 23.39 -0.07
CA GLY A 88 -7.13 23.78 -1.00
C GLY A 88 -6.83 23.38 -2.47
N PRO A 89 -7.68 23.80 -3.42
CA PRO A 89 -7.49 23.49 -4.85
C PRO A 89 -6.13 23.97 -5.40
N ASP A 90 -5.69 25.16 -4.96
CA ASP A 90 -4.52 25.83 -5.50
C ASP A 90 -3.20 25.09 -5.15
N ALA A 91 -3.12 24.47 -3.97
CA ALA A 91 -1.94 23.68 -3.58
C ALA A 91 -1.82 22.36 -4.34
N LEU A 92 -2.90 21.85 -4.92
CA LEU A 92 -2.88 20.64 -5.76
C LEU A 92 -2.57 20.98 -7.22
N SER A 93 -2.99 22.17 -7.69
CA SER A 93 -2.71 22.64 -9.06
C SER A 93 -1.30 23.20 -9.27
N ARG A 94 -0.54 23.43 -8.19
CA ARG A 94 0.85 23.91 -8.31
C ARG A 94 1.79 22.80 -8.76
N SER A 95 2.97 23.20 -9.23
CA SER A 95 4.07 22.28 -9.46
C SER A 95 5.05 22.25 -8.29
N ALA A 96 5.70 21.11 -8.08
CA ALA A 96 6.85 20.95 -7.20
C ALA A 96 8.12 20.78 -8.03
N THR A 97 9.16 21.56 -7.73
CA THR A 97 10.49 21.41 -8.31
C THR A 97 11.39 20.65 -7.34
N TYR A 98 12.04 19.59 -7.81
CA TYR A 98 12.87 18.71 -6.98
C TYR A 98 14.01 18.08 -7.78
N ARG A 99 15.00 17.55 -7.06
CA ARG A 99 16.04 16.69 -7.64
C ARG A 99 15.77 15.23 -7.34
N ASN A 100 15.89 14.39 -8.36
CA ASN A 100 15.81 12.94 -8.18
C ASN A 100 17.11 12.38 -7.59
N SER A 101 17.15 11.08 -7.32
CA SER A 101 18.33 10.38 -6.78
C SER A 101 19.54 10.40 -7.72
N ALA A 102 19.35 10.67 -9.01
CA ALA A 102 20.43 10.87 -9.99
C ALA A 102 20.91 12.33 -10.08
N GLY A 103 20.38 13.23 -9.22
CA GLY A 103 20.73 14.65 -9.19
C GLY A 103 20.06 15.49 -10.29
N ALA A 104 19.26 14.88 -11.17
CA ALA A 104 18.53 15.57 -12.22
C ALA A 104 17.33 16.31 -11.64
N GLU A 105 17.12 17.53 -12.12
CA GLU A 105 16.04 18.42 -11.67
C GLU A 105 14.78 18.21 -12.53
N PHE A 106 13.64 18.19 -11.86
CA PHE A 106 12.33 18.04 -12.47
C PHE A 106 11.35 19.02 -11.83
N THR A 107 10.36 19.42 -12.61
CA THR A 107 9.18 20.13 -12.13
C THR A 107 7.96 19.31 -12.52
N THR A 108 7.12 18.97 -11.55
CA THR A 108 5.96 18.08 -11.77
C THR A 108 4.74 18.62 -11.03
N PRO A 109 3.54 18.59 -11.64
CA PRO A 109 2.29 18.90 -10.95
C PRO A 109 2.13 18.06 -9.67
N VAL A 110 1.63 18.67 -8.59
CA VAL A 110 1.51 17.98 -7.30
C VAL A 110 0.49 16.85 -7.37
N ASP A 111 -0.62 17.02 -8.10
CA ASP A 111 -1.60 15.96 -8.33
C ASP A 111 -1.01 14.73 -9.04
N ASP A 112 -0.18 14.92 -10.08
CA ASP A 112 0.55 13.84 -10.74
C ASP A 112 1.48 13.08 -9.77
N ILE A 113 2.19 13.82 -8.89
CA ILE A 113 3.04 13.20 -7.86
C ILE A 113 2.17 12.37 -6.89
N LEU A 114 1.05 12.91 -6.45
CA LEU A 114 0.15 12.23 -5.50
C LEU A 114 -0.45 10.95 -6.11
N ILE A 115 -0.83 10.99 -7.39
CA ILE A 115 -1.25 9.80 -8.14
C ILE A 115 -0.12 8.78 -8.18
N HIS A 116 1.09 9.20 -8.56
CA HIS A 116 2.26 8.32 -8.61
C HIS A 116 2.53 7.64 -7.26
N VAL A 117 2.55 8.38 -6.15
CA VAL A 117 2.79 7.85 -4.80
C VAL A 117 1.80 6.73 -4.46
N SER A 118 0.50 6.97 -4.69
CA SER A 118 -0.55 5.99 -4.39
C SER A 118 -0.44 4.71 -5.22
N LEU A 119 -0.14 4.83 -6.53
CA LEU A 119 0.01 3.71 -7.44
C LEU A 119 1.28 2.91 -7.14
N HIS A 120 2.37 3.60 -6.83
CA HIS A 120 3.65 3.00 -6.44
C HIS A 120 3.51 2.16 -5.17
N GLY A 121 2.83 2.70 -4.15
CA GLY A 121 2.48 1.93 -2.94
C GLY A 121 1.61 0.72 -3.25
N CYS A 122 0.58 0.86 -4.09
CA CYS A 122 -0.26 -0.26 -4.53
C CYS A 122 0.57 -1.39 -5.19
N TYR A 123 1.47 -1.04 -6.10
CA TYR A 123 2.36 -1.99 -6.77
C TYR A 123 3.19 -2.83 -5.80
N HIS A 124 3.88 -2.20 -4.84
CA HIS A 124 4.72 -2.91 -3.88
C HIS A 124 3.90 -3.68 -2.83
N ARG A 125 2.73 -3.20 -2.42
CA ARG A 125 1.84 -3.95 -1.52
C ARG A 125 1.36 -5.25 -2.16
N GLY A 126 1.13 -5.27 -3.47
CA GLY A 126 0.85 -6.50 -4.22
C GLY A 126 1.99 -7.52 -4.15
N GLN A 127 3.24 -7.05 -4.24
CA GLN A 127 4.43 -7.90 -4.09
C GLN A 127 4.57 -8.45 -2.66
N ILE A 128 4.34 -7.60 -1.64
CA ILE A 128 4.34 -8.03 -0.24
C ILE A 128 3.28 -9.10 0.01
N ALA A 129 2.06 -8.91 -0.51
CA ALA A 129 1.01 -9.90 -0.39
C ALA A 129 1.38 -11.24 -1.06
N ALA A 130 2.07 -11.21 -2.21
CA ALA A 130 2.58 -12.41 -2.85
C ALA A 130 3.67 -13.11 -2.01
N LEU A 131 4.61 -12.35 -1.43
CA LEU A 131 5.65 -12.87 -0.55
C LEU A 131 5.07 -13.53 0.71
N LEU A 132 4.11 -12.87 1.37
CA LEU A 132 3.44 -13.41 2.55
C LEU A 132 2.73 -14.73 2.22
N ARG A 133 1.98 -14.79 1.10
CA ARG A 133 1.36 -16.04 0.62
C ARG A 133 2.38 -17.13 0.34
N GLY A 134 3.50 -16.79 -0.31
CA GLY A 134 4.58 -17.72 -0.59
C GLY A 134 5.21 -18.33 0.66
N SER A 135 5.10 -17.64 1.80
CA SER A 135 5.57 -18.10 3.11
C SER A 135 4.47 -18.73 3.97
N GLY A 136 3.31 -19.09 3.38
CA GLY A 136 2.21 -19.74 4.09
C GLY A 136 1.37 -18.80 4.96
N MET A 137 1.56 -17.49 4.85
CA MET A 137 0.78 -16.49 5.57
C MET A 137 -0.39 -15.97 4.74
N VAL A 138 -1.42 -15.48 5.43
CA VAL A 138 -2.59 -14.85 4.80
C VAL A 138 -2.44 -13.33 4.89
N PRO A 139 -2.06 -12.63 3.81
CA PRO A 139 -1.98 -11.18 3.83
C PRO A 139 -3.38 -10.57 3.86
N THR A 140 -3.55 -9.48 4.60
CA THR A 140 -4.80 -8.73 4.55
C THR A 140 -5.01 -8.11 3.17
N PRO A 141 -6.17 -8.31 2.52
CA PRO A 141 -6.47 -7.68 1.23
C PRO A 141 -6.49 -6.16 1.31
N THR A 142 -5.92 -5.50 0.30
CA THR A 142 -5.80 -4.04 0.24
C THR A 142 -6.55 -3.42 -0.94
N ASP A 143 -7.46 -4.14 -1.58
CA ASP A 143 -8.25 -3.64 -2.70
C ASP A 143 -9.09 -2.41 -2.31
N TYR A 144 -9.03 -1.38 -3.15
CA TYR A 144 -9.73 -0.10 -2.91
C TYR A 144 -11.24 -0.28 -2.71
N ILE A 145 -11.87 -1.22 -3.41
CA ILE A 145 -13.31 -1.45 -3.27
C ILE A 145 -13.69 -2.04 -1.92
N GLY A 146 -12.80 -2.81 -1.27
CA GLY A 146 -13.00 -3.29 0.09
C GLY A 146 -13.00 -2.14 1.10
N PHE A 147 -12.03 -1.23 0.95
CA PHE A 147 -11.97 0.02 1.74
C PHE A 147 -13.24 0.85 1.60
N VAL A 148 -13.72 1.10 0.37
CA VAL A 148 -14.94 1.89 0.13
C VAL A 148 -16.19 1.25 0.75
N ARG A 149 -16.27 -0.08 0.75
CA ARG A 149 -17.44 -0.81 1.26
C ARG A 149 -17.39 -1.08 2.76
N GLY A 150 -16.24 -0.89 3.42
CA GLY A 150 -16.05 -1.22 4.84
C GLY A 150 -16.09 -2.72 5.12
N VAL A 151 -15.89 -3.56 4.11
CA VAL A 151 -15.86 -5.02 4.23
C VAL A 151 -14.60 -5.58 3.56
N PRO A 152 -14.05 -6.71 4.04
CA PRO A 152 -12.90 -7.33 3.40
C PRO A 152 -13.18 -7.59 1.91
N ALA A 153 -12.17 -7.36 1.07
CA ALA A 153 -12.23 -7.87 -0.29
C ALA A 153 -12.31 -9.39 -0.27
N ALA A 154 -12.88 -9.99 -1.31
CA ALA A 154 -13.00 -11.44 -1.40
C ALA A 154 -11.60 -12.08 -1.31
N SER A 155 -11.30 -12.75 -0.20
CA SER A 155 -10.16 -13.63 -0.11
C SER A 155 -10.50 -14.94 -0.82
N ARG A 156 -9.51 -15.55 -1.48
CA ARG A 156 -9.66 -16.97 -1.81
C ARG A 156 -9.74 -17.69 -0.47
N GLY A 157 -10.91 -18.25 -0.15
CA GLY A 157 -11.01 -19.20 0.95
C GLY A 157 -10.04 -20.34 0.68
N ASP A 158 -9.36 -20.83 1.71
CA ASP A 158 -8.48 -22.00 1.64
C ASP A 158 -9.30 -23.25 1.32
N GLY A 159 -9.72 -23.37 0.06
CA GLY A 159 -10.37 -24.52 -0.53
C GLY A 159 -9.33 -25.50 -1.05
N ALA A 160 -8.45 -25.98 -0.17
CA ALA A 160 -7.66 -27.18 -0.39
C ALA A 160 -8.06 -28.24 0.64
N ASN A 161 -9.37 -28.51 0.73
CA ASN A 161 -9.84 -29.78 1.25
C ASN A 161 -10.62 -30.45 0.13
N GLY A 162 -9.94 -31.38 -0.56
CA GLY A 162 -10.53 -32.21 -1.60
C GLY A 162 -11.60 -33.11 -0.99
N SER A 163 -12.84 -32.62 -0.93
CA SER A 163 -13.99 -33.48 -0.72
C SER A 163 -14.31 -34.14 -2.06
N GLY A 164 -13.87 -35.39 -2.19
CA GLY A 164 -14.50 -36.33 -3.11
C GLY A 164 -15.96 -36.45 -2.70
N THR A 165 -16.82 -35.66 -3.35
CA THR A 165 -18.26 -35.85 -3.30
C THR A 165 -18.64 -36.59 -4.57
N GLU A 166 -18.99 -37.85 -4.37
CA GLU A 166 -19.54 -38.75 -5.38
C GLU A 166 -20.69 -38.05 -6.13
N ARG A 167 -20.66 -38.13 -7.46
CA ARG A 167 -21.82 -37.77 -8.29
C ARG A 167 -22.92 -38.79 -8.02
N PRO A 168 -24.17 -38.38 -7.75
CA PRO A 168 -25.27 -39.32 -7.76
C PRO A 168 -25.50 -39.79 -9.21
N SER A 169 -25.53 -41.10 -9.39
CA SER A 169 -25.91 -41.79 -10.62
C SER A 169 -27.37 -41.47 -10.96
N SER A 170 -27.61 -40.98 -12.18
CA SER A 170 -28.95 -40.87 -12.74
C SER A 170 -29.57 -42.26 -12.89
N PRO A 171 -30.87 -42.46 -12.60
CA PRO A 171 -31.54 -43.71 -12.94
C PRO A 171 -31.77 -43.76 -14.44
N GLY A 172 -31.39 -44.90 -15.03
CA GLY A 172 -31.65 -45.22 -16.43
C GLY A 172 -33.16 -45.28 -16.71
N ALA A 173 -33.54 -44.71 -17.85
CA ALA A 173 -34.81 -44.99 -18.48
C ALA A 173 -34.58 -46.17 -19.44
N ASP A 174 -35.28 -47.28 -19.21
CA ASP A 174 -35.49 -48.31 -20.21
C ASP A 174 -36.93 -48.83 -20.09
N VAL A 175 -37.61 -48.78 -21.25
CA VAL A 175 -38.88 -49.40 -21.68
C VAL A 175 -40.20 -48.79 -21.18
#